data_AF-A0AAD6V8T3-F1
#
_entry.id   AF-A0AAD6V8T3-F1
#
_cell.length_a   1.000
_cell.length_b   1.000
_cell.length_c   1.000
_cell.angle_alpha   90.00
_cell.angle_beta   90.00
_cell.angle_gamma   90.00
#
_symmetry.space_group_name_H-M   'P 1'
#
loop_
_entity.id
_entity.type
_entity.pdbx_description
1 polymer ?
#
loop_
_entity_poly.entity_id
_entity_poly.type
_entity_poly.pdbx_seq_one_letter_code
_entity_poly.pdbx_strand_id
1 'polypeptide(L)'
;IEARYSFPIPARAAVCSFAMIKRDGTRVVGVVQEKQEAKETYNKAVAQGQQASLMEQQTPDVFQVSVGNIPSKEQVKIELVYATELSEDEENDSVRFHLPMHIGVRYGQAPASLNTPVTSSSKSPFLKVAMSVEAVSPIAKIGSPSHAVSTELGPDPSLPNFKELPFPNYARVSLSSDSALDKDFILTIKSAGLDAPRCVAELHPSPVKSRNPSAIRVINFGGSEV
;
A
#
# COMPACT_ATOMS: atom_id res chain seq x y z
N ILE A 1 -5.47 26.17 6.17
CA ILE A 1 -4.01 25.88 6.05
C ILE A 1 -3.79 24.93 4.87
N GLU A 2 -2.56 24.82 4.38
CA GLU A 2 -2.13 23.75 3.46
C GLU A 2 -1.22 22.79 4.23
N ALA A 3 -1.40 21.48 4.05
CA ALA A 3 -0.50 20.46 4.58
C ALA A 3 0.13 19.66 3.44
N ARG A 4 1.38 19.27 3.63
CA ARG A 4 2.11 18.39 2.70
C ARG A 4 2.67 17.21 3.47
N TYR A 5 2.56 16.03 2.88
CA TYR A 5 3.09 14.80 3.43
C TYR A 5 3.77 14.01 2.32
N SER A 6 5.04 13.68 2.55
CA SER A 6 5.85 12.89 1.63
C SER A 6 6.14 11.54 2.27
N PHE A 7 5.96 10.47 1.50
CA PHE A 7 6.19 9.11 1.97
C PHE A 7 6.78 8.25 0.85
N PRO A 8 7.57 7.23 1.20
CA PRO A 8 8.11 6.33 0.22
C PRO A 8 7.06 5.31 -0.25
N ILE A 9 7.13 4.96 -1.52
CA ILE A 9 6.43 3.81 -2.12
C ILE A 9 7.52 2.96 -2.81
N PRO A 10 7.48 1.62 -2.74
CA PRO A 10 8.42 0.80 -3.49
C PRO A 10 8.48 1.21 -4.97
N ALA A 11 9.68 1.36 -5.53
CA ALA A 11 9.86 1.92 -6.88
C ALA A 11 9.16 1.12 -8.00
N ARG A 12 8.93 -0.18 -7.78
CA ARG A 12 8.21 -1.07 -8.71
C ARG A 12 6.70 -1.15 -8.42
N ALA A 13 6.19 -0.39 -7.44
CA ALA A 13 4.79 -0.39 -7.13
C ALA A 13 4.00 0.46 -8.14
N ALA A 14 2.78 0.02 -8.43
CA ALA A 14 1.80 0.78 -9.18
C ALA A 14 0.74 1.34 -8.24
N VAL A 15 0.54 2.65 -8.25
CA VAL A 15 -0.58 3.29 -7.55
C VAL A 15 -1.88 2.97 -8.28
N CYS A 16 -2.84 2.39 -7.56
CA CYS A 16 -4.13 1.94 -8.11
C CYS A 16 -5.26 2.92 -7.80
N SER A 17 -5.27 3.54 -6.61
CA SER A 17 -6.33 4.46 -6.19
C SER A 17 -5.81 5.45 -5.17
N PHE A 18 -6.30 6.68 -5.25
CA PHE A 18 -6.10 7.75 -4.28
C PHE A 18 -7.44 8.38 -3.93
N ALA A 19 -7.72 8.59 -2.64
CA ALA A 19 -8.92 9.29 -2.21
C ALA A 19 -8.67 10.14 -0.96
N MET A 20 -9.37 11.25 -0.86
CA MET A 20 -9.47 12.08 0.33
C MET A 20 -10.85 11.87 0.96
N ILE A 21 -10.89 11.54 2.25
CA ILE A 21 -12.12 11.49 3.04
C ILE A 21 -12.18 12.75 3.91
N LYS A 22 -13.23 13.54 3.67
CA LYS A 22 -13.57 14.73 4.44
C LYS A 22 -14.20 14.35 5.78
N ARG A 23 -14.29 15.31 6.70
CA ARG A 23 -14.89 15.08 8.03
C ARG A 23 -16.34 14.60 7.99
N ASP A 24 -17.11 15.02 7.00
CA ASP A 24 -18.50 14.61 6.79
C ASP A 24 -18.64 13.17 6.24
N GLY A 25 -17.53 12.48 5.99
CA GLY A 25 -17.49 11.15 5.39
C GLY A 25 -17.50 11.15 3.86
N THR A 26 -17.55 12.32 3.22
CA THR A 26 -17.52 12.43 1.76
C THR A 26 -16.17 11.93 1.23
N ARG A 27 -16.22 10.88 0.40
CA ARG A 27 -15.05 10.30 -0.25
C ARG A 27 -14.83 10.95 -1.62
N VAL A 28 -13.78 11.74 -1.74
CA VAL A 28 -13.34 12.39 -2.98
C VAL A 28 -12.28 11.51 -3.63
N VAL A 29 -12.60 10.93 -4.78
CA VAL A 29 -11.70 10.04 -5.53
C VAL A 29 -10.82 10.87 -6.46
N GLY A 30 -9.51 10.63 -6.43
CA GLY A 30 -8.56 11.26 -7.34
C GLY A 30 -8.70 10.71 -8.76
N VAL A 31 -8.54 11.60 -9.74
CA VAL A 31 -8.50 11.25 -11.16
C VAL A 31 -7.07 11.46 -11.66
N VAL A 32 -6.55 10.49 -12.40
CA VAL A 32 -5.21 10.60 -13.00
C VAL A 32 -5.25 11.64 -14.12
N GLN A 33 -4.34 12.59 -14.06
CA GLN A 33 -4.18 13.67 -15.04
C GLN A 33 -2.69 13.88 -15.34
N GLU A 34 -2.37 14.62 -16.39
CA GLU A 34 -1.00 15.08 -16.63
C GLU A 34 -0.54 15.96 -15.46
N LYS A 35 0.75 15.90 -15.12
CA LYS A 35 1.32 16.57 -13.94
C LYS A 35 0.97 18.06 -13.87
N GLN A 36 1.05 18.77 -14.99
CA GLN A 36 0.78 20.21 -15.02
C GLN A 36 -0.71 20.51 -14.90
N GLU A 37 -1.55 19.76 -15.59
CA GLU A 37 -3.01 19.88 -15.53
C GLU A 37 -3.55 19.60 -14.11
N ALA A 38 -3.01 18.57 -13.45
CA ALA A 38 -3.37 18.23 -12.07
C ALA A 38 -3.05 19.39 -11.10
N LYS A 39 -1.88 20.04 -11.29
CA LYS A 39 -1.47 21.20 -10.49
C LYS A 39 -2.37 22.41 -10.70
N GLU A 40 -2.71 22.71 -11.95
CA GLU A 40 -3.59 23.83 -12.28
C GLU A 40 -5.00 23.60 -11.71
N THR A 41 -5.53 22.38 -11.85
CA THR A 41 -6.82 21.98 -11.29
C THR A 41 -6.83 22.13 -9.77
N TYR A 42 -5.79 21.64 -9.09
CA TYR A 42 -5.62 21.78 -7.65
C TYR A 42 -5.53 23.25 -7.21
N ASN A 43 -4.65 24.03 -7.83
CA ASN A 43 -4.44 25.44 -7.49
C ASN A 43 -5.72 26.27 -7.68
N LYS A 44 -6.46 26.02 -8.75
CA LYS A 44 -7.76 26.66 -9.01
C LYS A 44 -8.78 26.32 -7.94
N ALA A 45 -8.89 25.04 -7.55
CA ALA A 45 -9.81 24.62 -6.49
C ALA A 45 -9.45 25.27 -5.15
N VAL A 46 -8.17 25.30 -4.79
CA VAL A 46 -7.69 25.94 -3.56
C VAL A 46 -7.95 27.45 -3.58
N ALA A 47 -7.69 28.13 -4.70
CA ALA A 47 -7.96 29.57 -4.85
C ALA A 47 -9.45 29.92 -4.74
N GLN A 48 -10.33 28.98 -5.10
CA GLN A 48 -11.79 29.11 -4.94
C GLN A 48 -12.29 28.78 -3.52
N GLY A 49 -11.40 28.52 -2.58
CA GLY A 49 -11.76 28.15 -1.20
C GLY A 49 -12.23 26.71 -1.05
N GLN A 50 -12.10 25.87 -2.08
CA GLN A 50 -12.46 24.46 -2.01
C GLN A 50 -11.37 23.65 -1.33
N GLN A 51 -11.76 22.68 -0.52
CA GLN A 51 -10.84 21.68 0.03
C GLN A 51 -10.49 20.68 -1.07
N ALA A 52 -9.21 20.61 -1.42
CA ALA A 52 -8.70 19.81 -2.53
C ALA A 52 -7.44 19.05 -2.10
N SER A 53 -7.17 17.93 -2.76
CA SER A 53 -5.98 17.11 -2.55
C SER A 53 -5.29 16.80 -3.87
N LEU A 54 -3.97 16.90 -3.90
CA LEU A 54 -3.11 16.55 -5.02
C LEU A 54 -2.10 15.50 -4.56
N MET A 55 -1.99 14.40 -5.29
CA MET A 55 -0.89 13.45 -5.12
C MET A 55 -0.01 13.49 -6.36
N GLU A 56 1.29 13.67 -6.18
CA GLU A 56 2.25 13.69 -7.26
C GLU A 56 3.49 12.86 -6.92
N GLN A 57 4.05 12.25 -7.97
CA GLN A 57 5.32 11.54 -7.90
C GLN A 57 6.48 12.54 -7.98
N GLN A 58 7.32 12.56 -6.94
CA GLN A 58 8.53 13.41 -6.88
C GLN A 58 9.73 12.67 -7.47
N THR A 59 9.93 11.41 -7.08
CA THR A 59 10.92 10.47 -7.62
C THR A 59 10.25 9.11 -7.87
N PRO A 60 10.89 8.13 -8.54
CA PRO A 60 10.32 6.79 -8.74
C PRO A 60 9.72 6.11 -7.50
N ASP A 61 10.21 6.47 -6.32
CA ASP A 61 9.88 5.85 -5.04
C ASP A 61 9.38 6.83 -3.97
N VAL A 62 9.21 8.12 -4.30
CA VAL A 62 8.71 9.13 -3.35
C VAL A 62 7.49 9.81 -3.93
N PHE A 63 6.40 9.74 -3.17
CA PHE A 63 5.15 10.41 -3.46
C PHE A 63 4.90 11.51 -2.44
N GLN A 64 4.31 12.59 -2.92
CA GLN A 64 3.91 13.71 -2.09
C GLN A 64 2.41 13.94 -2.24
N VAL A 65 1.72 14.05 -1.11
CA VAL A 65 0.33 14.47 -1.02
C VAL A 65 0.28 15.89 -0.47
N SER A 66 -0.44 16.76 -1.17
CA SER A 66 -0.71 18.13 -0.75
C SER A 66 -2.22 18.28 -0.54
N VAL A 67 -2.64 18.82 0.60
CA VAL A 67 -4.04 19.06 0.92
C VAL A 67 -4.23 20.54 1.24
N GLY A 68 -5.03 21.20 0.42
CA GLY A 68 -5.33 22.63 0.54
C GLY A 68 -6.63 22.89 1.29
N ASN A 69 -6.74 24.09 1.85
CA ASN A 69 -7.93 24.58 2.57
C ASN A 69 -8.42 23.64 3.68
N ILE A 70 -7.51 23.06 4.46
CA ILE A 70 -7.87 22.29 5.65
C ILE A 70 -8.48 23.24 6.69
N PRO A 71 -9.73 23.01 7.14
CA PRO A 71 -10.37 23.83 8.16
C PRO A 71 -9.71 23.67 9.54
N SER A 72 -9.90 24.67 10.40
CA SER A 72 -9.34 24.64 11.75
C SER A 72 -9.92 23.47 12.56
N LYS A 73 -9.05 22.73 13.25
CA LYS A 73 -9.40 21.56 14.07
C LYS A 73 -10.09 20.43 13.29
N GLU A 74 -9.90 20.36 11.97
CA GLU A 74 -10.40 19.28 11.14
C GLU A 74 -9.31 18.24 10.85
N GLN A 75 -9.73 16.98 10.76
CA GLN A 75 -8.87 15.88 10.31
C GLN A 75 -9.24 15.52 8.88
N VAL A 76 -8.20 15.30 8.05
CA VAL A 76 -8.35 14.80 6.69
C VAL A 76 -7.76 13.41 6.65
N LYS A 77 -8.51 12.43 6.15
CA LYS A 77 -8.02 11.08 5.94
C LYS A 77 -7.66 10.91 4.48
N ILE A 78 -6.47 10.39 4.22
CA ILE A 78 -6.00 10.02 2.89
C ILE A 78 -6.01 8.50 2.78
N GLU A 79 -6.56 7.99 1.68
CA GLU A 79 -6.55 6.58 1.32
C GLU A 79 -5.73 6.40 0.06
N LEU A 80 -4.74 5.51 0.16
CA LEU A 80 -3.90 5.11 -0.96
C LEU A 80 -3.98 3.61 -1.11
N VAL A 81 -4.15 3.16 -2.34
CA VAL A 81 -4.04 1.75 -2.73
C VAL A 81 -2.96 1.65 -3.78
N TYR A 82 -2.01 0.75 -3.56
CA TYR A 82 -0.98 0.40 -4.53
C TYR A 82 -0.80 -1.12 -4.58
N ALA A 83 -0.28 -1.61 -5.69
CA ALA A 83 0.15 -2.99 -5.86
C ALA A 83 1.67 -3.02 -6.05
N THR A 84 2.34 -4.02 -5.47
CA THR A 84 3.78 -4.25 -5.63
C THR A 84 4.05 -5.73 -5.74
N GLU A 85 5.13 -6.07 -6.43
CA GLU A 85 5.68 -7.43 -6.43
C GLU A 85 6.37 -7.70 -5.08
N LEU A 86 6.33 -8.96 -4.64
CA LEU A 86 7.10 -9.45 -3.49
C LEU A 86 8.50 -9.86 -3.97
N SER A 87 9.51 -9.64 -3.15
CA SER A 87 10.89 -10.02 -3.46
C SER A 87 11.17 -11.45 -3.02
N GLU A 88 11.97 -12.19 -3.76
CA GLU A 88 12.47 -13.50 -3.34
C GLU A 88 13.69 -13.36 -2.43
N ASP A 89 13.83 -14.30 -1.50
CA ASP A 89 14.96 -14.46 -0.60
C ASP A 89 15.50 -15.89 -0.80
N GLU A 90 16.39 -16.05 -1.78
CA GLU A 90 16.93 -17.33 -2.23
C GLU A 90 17.63 -18.10 -1.11
N GLU A 91 18.36 -17.40 -0.22
CA GLU A 91 19.09 -18.03 0.89
C GLU A 91 18.15 -18.74 1.88
N ASN A 92 16.96 -18.17 2.08
CA ASN A 92 15.98 -18.67 3.05
C ASN A 92 14.82 -19.43 2.40
N ASP A 93 14.76 -19.47 1.06
CA ASP A 93 13.65 -20.04 0.29
C ASP A 93 12.31 -19.48 0.81
N SER A 94 12.20 -18.16 0.71
CA SER A 94 11.06 -17.39 1.22
C SER A 94 10.78 -16.15 0.36
N VAL A 95 9.58 -15.60 0.45
CA VAL A 95 9.24 -14.31 -0.15
C VAL A 95 9.19 -13.22 0.91
N ARG A 96 9.49 -12.00 0.49
CA ARG A 96 9.63 -10.83 1.33
C ARG A 96 8.72 -9.70 0.87
N PHE A 97 7.88 -9.24 1.77
CA PHE A 97 7.21 -7.95 1.65
C PHE A 97 8.04 -6.87 2.34
N HIS A 98 8.24 -5.75 1.66
CA HIS A 98 9.00 -4.60 2.14
C HIS A 98 8.11 -3.36 2.12
N LEU A 99 7.96 -2.73 3.28
CA LEU A 99 7.29 -1.45 3.46
C LEU A 99 8.33 -0.43 3.91
N PRO A 100 8.79 0.46 3.00
CA PRO A 100 9.73 1.50 3.35
C PRO A 100 9.09 2.50 4.32
N MET A 101 9.82 2.90 5.37
CA MET A 101 9.32 3.81 6.41
C MET A 101 10.05 5.16 6.43
N HIS A 102 11.22 5.23 5.79
CA HIS A 102 12.05 6.43 5.80
C HIS A 102 12.45 6.87 4.39
N ILE A 103 12.50 8.18 4.17
CA ILE A 103 13.07 8.78 2.96
C ILE A 103 14.49 9.22 3.31
N GLY A 104 15.47 8.36 3.03
CA GLY A 104 16.88 8.67 3.29
C GLY A 104 17.45 9.74 2.36
N VAL A 105 18.52 10.41 2.80
CA VAL A 105 19.29 11.35 1.96
C VAL A 105 19.98 10.57 0.84
N ARG A 106 19.69 10.94 -0.41
CA ARG A 106 20.31 10.34 -1.61
C ARG A 106 21.41 11.22 -2.15
N TYR A 107 22.30 10.65 -2.98
CA TYR A 107 23.22 11.44 -3.80
C TYR A 107 22.42 12.41 -4.68
N GLY A 108 22.73 13.71 -4.58
CA GLY A 108 22.01 14.78 -5.28
C GLY A 108 21.26 15.72 -4.33
N GLN A 109 20.48 16.65 -4.89
CA GLN A 109 19.63 17.52 -4.09
C GLN A 109 18.38 16.75 -3.64
N ALA A 110 18.14 16.70 -2.33
CA ALA A 110 16.88 16.20 -1.79
C ALA A 110 15.72 17.09 -2.29
N PRO A 111 14.57 16.49 -2.65
CA PRO A 111 13.35 17.25 -2.91
C PRO A 111 13.07 18.24 -1.77
N ALA A 112 12.83 19.51 -2.11
CA ALA A 112 12.65 20.60 -1.15
C ALA A 112 11.51 20.36 -0.12
N SER A 113 10.63 19.40 -0.40
CA SER A 113 9.47 19.02 0.41
C SER A 113 9.74 18.01 1.54
N LEU A 114 10.97 17.51 1.72
CA LEU A 114 11.28 16.42 2.67
C LEU A 114 11.73 16.86 4.07
N ASN A 115 11.82 18.17 4.35
CA ASN A 115 12.52 18.69 5.54
C ASN A 115 11.69 18.89 6.81
N THR A 116 10.49 18.30 6.93
CA THR A 116 9.63 18.53 8.12
C THR A 116 9.34 17.24 8.88
N PRO A 117 9.97 17.01 10.05
CA PRO A 117 9.59 15.90 10.93
C PRO A 117 8.15 16.08 11.43
N VAL A 118 7.37 15.00 11.40
CA VAL A 118 5.99 14.98 11.89
C VAL A 118 6.00 14.41 13.32
N THR A 119 5.65 15.23 14.30
CA THR A 119 5.47 14.79 15.70
C THR A 119 3.98 14.70 16.00
N SER A 120 3.49 13.52 16.37
CA SER A 120 2.09 13.32 16.81
C SER A 120 2.00 13.18 18.32
N SER A 121 1.04 13.85 18.95
CA SER A 121 0.78 13.79 20.39
C SER A 121 -0.49 13.00 20.76
N SER A 122 -0.88 11.99 19.98
CA SER A 122 -2.13 11.23 20.21
C SER A 122 -1.96 10.05 21.16
N LYS A 123 -3.01 9.74 21.95
CA LYS A 123 -3.11 8.53 22.81
C LYS A 123 -3.40 7.23 22.04
N SER A 124 -3.57 7.30 20.72
CA SER A 124 -3.73 6.14 19.82
C SER A 124 -2.38 5.73 19.24
N PRO A 125 -2.18 4.45 18.88
CA PRO A 125 -0.94 4.02 18.25
C PRO A 125 -0.74 4.83 16.97
N PHE A 126 0.47 5.35 16.83
CA PHE A 126 0.90 6.14 15.69
C PHE A 126 0.80 5.34 14.39
N LEU A 127 1.14 4.06 14.43
CA LEU A 127 1.13 3.17 13.29
C LEU A 127 0.44 1.85 13.63
N LYS A 128 -0.44 1.41 12.73
CA LYS A 128 -0.96 0.05 12.70
C LYS A 128 -0.70 -0.55 11.32
N VAL A 129 -0.12 -1.74 11.31
CA VAL A 129 0.02 -2.58 10.10
C VAL A 129 -0.83 -3.81 10.32
N ALA A 130 -1.71 -4.10 9.37
CA ALA A 130 -2.52 -5.30 9.35
C ALA A 130 -2.42 -5.92 7.95
N MET A 131 -2.09 -7.20 7.90
CA MET A 131 -1.84 -7.92 6.65
C MET A 131 -2.60 -9.24 6.68
N SER A 132 -3.28 -9.54 5.58
CA SER A 132 -3.86 -10.85 5.32
C SER A 132 -3.01 -11.48 4.21
N VAL A 133 -2.44 -12.64 4.52
CA VAL A 133 -1.52 -13.38 3.67
C VAL A 133 -2.23 -14.60 3.13
N GLU A 134 -2.14 -14.79 1.83
CA GLU A 134 -2.60 -15.97 1.11
C GLU A 134 -1.42 -16.55 0.34
N ALA A 135 -1.14 -17.82 0.57
CA ALA A 135 -0.13 -18.59 -0.13
C ALA A 135 -0.79 -19.72 -0.92
N VAL A 136 -0.10 -20.19 -1.96
CA VAL A 136 -0.65 -21.28 -2.79
C VAL A 136 -0.46 -22.66 -2.13
N SER A 137 0.39 -22.74 -1.12
CA SER A 137 0.69 -23.94 -0.34
C SER A 137 0.71 -23.61 1.15
N PRO A 138 0.69 -24.63 2.04
CA PRO A 138 0.78 -24.41 3.47
C PRO A 138 1.95 -23.51 3.86
N ILE A 139 1.66 -22.47 4.64
CA ILE A 139 2.66 -21.56 5.19
C ILE A 139 3.46 -22.33 6.23
N ALA A 140 4.74 -22.53 5.95
CA ALA A 140 5.67 -23.23 6.84
C ALA A 140 6.23 -22.29 7.92
N LYS A 141 6.50 -21.03 7.55
CA LYS A 141 7.00 -20.01 8.48
C LYS A 141 6.57 -18.61 8.02
N ILE A 142 6.17 -17.78 8.96
CA ILE A 142 5.89 -16.37 8.72
C ILE A 142 6.40 -15.56 9.91
N GLY A 143 6.94 -14.38 9.64
CA GLY A 143 7.45 -13.50 10.68
C GLY A 143 8.11 -12.27 10.10
N SER A 144 8.61 -11.41 10.97
CA SER A 144 9.32 -10.20 10.58
C SER A 144 10.72 -10.20 11.18
N PRO A 145 11.79 -10.10 10.37
CA PRO A 145 13.14 -9.88 10.89
C PRO A 145 13.36 -8.44 11.37
N SER A 146 12.46 -7.52 11.01
CA SER A 146 12.58 -6.10 11.32
C SER A 146 11.94 -5.71 12.65
N HIS A 147 10.74 -6.22 12.94
CA HIS A 147 9.91 -5.77 14.07
C HIS A 147 9.17 -6.96 14.70
N ALA A 148 8.80 -6.86 15.98
CA ALA A 148 7.93 -7.86 16.59
C ALA A 148 6.51 -7.75 16.02
N VAL A 149 5.94 -8.88 15.60
CA VAL A 149 4.59 -8.94 15.02
C VAL A 149 3.76 -10.02 15.71
N SER A 150 2.45 -9.81 15.80
CA SER A 150 1.51 -10.89 16.12
C SER A 150 1.14 -11.63 14.85
N THR A 151 1.16 -12.96 14.89
CA THR A 151 0.82 -13.83 13.77
C THR A 151 -0.28 -14.80 14.19
N GLU A 152 -1.34 -14.87 13.40
CA GLU A 152 -2.41 -15.85 13.53
C GLU A 152 -2.53 -16.64 12.23
N LEU A 153 -2.47 -17.97 12.28
CA LEU A 153 -2.74 -18.80 11.10
C LEU A 153 -4.24 -18.82 10.80
N GLY A 154 -4.59 -18.96 9.53
CA GLY A 154 -5.95 -19.04 9.03
C GLY A 154 -6.40 -17.80 8.23
N PRO A 155 -7.49 -17.95 7.46
CA PRO A 155 -8.00 -16.90 6.58
C PRO A 155 -8.58 -15.74 7.37
N ASP A 156 -8.65 -14.59 6.70
CA ASP A 156 -9.37 -13.43 7.22
C ASP A 156 -10.89 -13.74 7.26
N PRO A 157 -11.56 -13.61 8.42
CA PRO A 157 -12.99 -13.87 8.54
C PRO A 157 -13.88 -12.99 7.65
N SER A 158 -13.34 -11.88 7.12
CA SER A 158 -14.05 -11.02 6.17
C SER A 158 -14.06 -11.55 4.73
N LEU A 159 -13.26 -12.57 4.41
CA LEU A 159 -13.24 -13.19 3.09
C LEU A 159 -14.54 -13.96 2.80
N PRO A 160 -15.02 -13.95 1.54
CA PRO A 160 -16.12 -14.80 1.14
C PRO A 160 -15.73 -16.27 1.31
N ASN A 161 -16.68 -17.09 1.79
CA ASN A 161 -16.47 -18.53 2.00
C ASN A 161 -15.24 -18.87 2.87
N PHE A 162 -14.85 -18.01 3.82
CA PHE A 162 -13.62 -18.20 4.62
C PHE A 162 -13.51 -19.59 5.30
N LYS A 163 -14.65 -20.23 5.61
CA LYS A 163 -14.72 -21.57 6.22
C LYS A 163 -14.29 -22.70 5.29
N GLU A 164 -14.37 -22.48 3.98
CA GLU A 164 -14.02 -23.46 2.94
C GLU A 164 -12.58 -23.26 2.43
N LEU A 165 -11.96 -22.13 2.76
CA LEU A 165 -10.59 -21.82 2.36
C LEU A 165 -9.60 -22.76 3.07
N PRO A 166 -8.52 -23.18 2.40
CA PRO A 166 -7.50 -24.04 2.99
C PRO A 166 -6.76 -23.32 4.13
N PHE A 167 -7.19 -23.52 5.37
CA PHE A 167 -6.63 -22.90 6.57
C PHE A 167 -5.10 -22.76 6.59
N PRO A 168 -4.29 -23.80 6.29
CA PRO A 168 -2.83 -23.69 6.38
C PRO A 168 -2.20 -22.74 5.35
N ASN A 169 -2.93 -22.34 4.31
CA ASN A 169 -2.45 -21.44 3.26
C ASN A 169 -2.61 -19.96 3.62
N TYR A 170 -3.25 -19.64 4.74
CA TYR A 170 -3.53 -18.26 5.13
C TYR A 170 -2.90 -17.92 6.47
N ALA A 171 -2.56 -16.64 6.61
CA ALA A 171 -2.15 -16.07 7.88
C ALA A 171 -2.57 -14.61 7.98
N ARG A 172 -2.71 -14.12 9.20
CA ARG A 172 -2.90 -12.71 9.52
C ARG A 172 -1.74 -12.23 10.35
N VAL A 173 -1.19 -11.08 9.97
CA VAL A 173 -0.09 -10.44 10.68
C VAL A 173 -0.50 -9.06 11.11
N SER A 174 -0.19 -8.71 12.36
CA SER A 174 -0.44 -7.37 12.87
C SER A 174 0.73 -6.80 13.65
N LEU A 175 0.92 -5.50 13.52
CA LEU A 175 1.85 -4.69 14.28
C LEU A 175 1.14 -3.41 14.70
N SER A 176 1.32 -3.00 15.96
CA SER A 176 0.86 -1.72 16.48
C SER A 176 2.01 -1.05 17.22
N SER A 177 2.26 0.21 16.89
CA SER A 177 3.35 1.02 17.47
C SER A 177 2.82 2.39 17.86
N ASP A 178 3.26 2.89 19.01
CA ASP A 178 2.93 4.24 19.50
C ASP A 178 3.83 5.33 18.91
N SER A 179 4.85 4.94 18.13
CA SER A 179 5.74 5.84 17.40
C SER A 179 5.91 5.42 15.94
N ALA A 180 6.52 6.30 15.15
CA ALA A 180 7.03 5.94 13.83
C ALA A 180 8.03 4.77 13.95
N LEU A 181 8.09 3.94 12.91
CA LEU A 181 9.12 2.90 12.84
C LEU A 181 10.47 3.55 12.54
N ASP A 182 11.50 3.07 13.22
CA ASP A 182 12.88 3.54 13.11
C ASP A 182 13.61 2.99 11.88
N LYS A 183 13.05 1.94 11.28
CA LYS A 183 13.52 1.27 10.07
C LYS A 183 12.35 0.72 9.26
N ASP A 184 12.66 0.22 8.07
CA ASP A 184 11.67 -0.37 7.19
C ASP A 184 11.03 -1.63 7.79
N PHE A 185 9.75 -1.83 7.50
CA PHE A 185 9.04 -3.03 7.89
C PHE A 185 9.24 -4.12 6.83
N ILE A 186 9.67 -5.29 7.29
CA ILE A 186 9.94 -6.46 6.46
C ILE A 186 9.10 -7.62 6.98
N LEU A 187 8.33 -8.27 6.11
CA LEU A 187 7.66 -9.53 6.42
C LEU A 187 8.24 -10.63 5.53
N THR A 188 8.61 -11.76 6.12
CA THR A 188 9.09 -12.95 5.42
C THR A 188 8.05 -14.06 5.51
N ILE A 189 7.74 -14.68 4.38
CA ILE A 189 6.76 -15.76 4.27
C ILE A 189 7.44 -16.94 3.55
N LYS A 190 7.46 -18.10 4.19
CA LYS A 190 7.97 -19.34 3.64
C LYS A 190 6.81 -20.31 3.46
N SER A 191 6.65 -20.83 2.26
CA SER A 191 5.69 -21.87 1.91
C SER A 191 6.34 -22.84 0.91
N ALA A 192 5.79 -24.04 0.77
CA ALA A 192 6.38 -25.06 -0.09
C ALA A 192 6.21 -24.73 -1.58
N GLY A 193 7.27 -24.87 -2.37
CA GLY A 193 7.23 -24.75 -3.82
C GLY A 193 6.91 -23.33 -4.31
N LEU A 194 7.45 -22.30 -3.66
CA LEU A 194 7.36 -20.92 -4.13
C LEU A 194 7.83 -20.78 -5.59
N ASP A 195 8.87 -21.52 -5.96
CA ASP A 195 9.50 -21.46 -7.29
C ASP A 195 8.81 -22.36 -8.34
N ALA A 196 7.75 -23.08 -7.96
CA ALA A 196 7.02 -23.91 -8.91
C ALA A 196 6.26 -23.01 -9.90
N PRO A 197 6.35 -23.25 -11.22
CA PRO A 197 5.66 -22.43 -12.23
C PRO A 197 4.15 -22.53 -12.05
N ARG A 198 3.47 -21.38 -12.06
CA ARG A 198 2.04 -21.29 -11.72
C ARG A 198 1.31 -20.28 -12.60
N CYS A 199 0.03 -20.58 -12.82
CA CYS A 199 -0.94 -19.71 -13.49
C CYS A 199 -2.12 -19.48 -12.54
N VAL A 200 -2.34 -18.22 -12.14
CA VAL A 200 -3.52 -17.81 -11.37
C VAL A 200 -4.46 -17.06 -12.29
N ALA A 201 -5.75 -17.41 -12.22
CA ALA A 201 -6.82 -16.74 -12.93
C ALA A 201 -7.78 -16.13 -11.90
N GLU A 202 -7.82 -14.81 -11.83
CA GLU A 202 -8.82 -14.10 -11.02
C GLU A 202 -10.00 -13.67 -11.89
N LEU A 203 -11.21 -13.91 -11.38
CA LEU A 203 -12.44 -13.43 -12.01
C LEU A 203 -12.73 -12.01 -11.55
N HIS A 204 -13.05 -11.14 -12.50
CA HIS A 204 -13.42 -9.76 -12.19
C HIS A 204 -14.65 -9.72 -11.26
N PRO A 205 -14.63 -8.93 -10.18
CA PRO A 205 -15.66 -8.97 -9.13
C PRO A 205 -17.05 -8.46 -9.58
N SER A 206 -17.13 -7.74 -10.71
CA SER A 206 -18.43 -7.45 -11.33
C SER A 206 -18.76 -8.48 -12.42
N PRO A 207 -20.00 -9.04 -12.44
CA PRO A 207 -20.44 -9.83 -13.57
C PRO A 207 -20.48 -8.91 -14.79
N VAL A 208 -19.60 -9.17 -15.76
CA VAL A 208 -19.54 -8.42 -17.01
C VAL A 208 -20.87 -8.63 -17.74
N LYS A 209 -21.81 -7.67 -17.61
CA LYS A 209 -22.96 -7.52 -18.52
C LYS A 209 -22.47 -6.95 -19.85
N SER A 210 -21.67 -7.71 -20.57
CA SER A 210 -21.26 -7.35 -21.92
C SER A 210 -20.86 -8.61 -22.68
N ARG A 211 -21.26 -8.65 -23.94
CA ARG A 211 -21.38 -9.81 -24.84
C ARG A 211 -20.03 -10.28 -25.39
N ASN A 212 -19.00 -10.36 -24.53
CA ASN A 212 -17.70 -10.97 -24.81
C ASN A 212 -17.22 -11.69 -23.53
N PRO A 213 -17.24 -13.04 -23.50
CA PRO A 213 -16.75 -13.79 -22.35
C PRO A 213 -15.22 -13.71 -22.30
N SER A 214 -14.66 -13.71 -21.09
CA SER A 214 -13.25 -14.01 -20.79
C SER A 214 -12.25 -12.84 -20.88
N ALA A 215 -12.36 -11.86 -19.99
CA ALA A 215 -11.16 -11.17 -19.50
C ALA A 215 -10.58 -12.01 -18.35
N ILE A 216 -9.93 -13.14 -18.69
CA ILE A 216 -9.09 -13.88 -17.74
C ILE A 216 -7.79 -13.09 -17.64
N ARG A 217 -7.53 -12.47 -16.49
CA ARG A 217 -6.20 -11.93 -16.21
C ARG A 217 -5.33 -13.09 -15.76
N VAL A 218 -4.64 -13.72 -16.71
CA VAL A 218 -3.59 -14.69 -16.43
C VAL A 218 -2.40 -13.92 -15.88
N ILE A 219 -2.12 -14.07 -14.59
CA ILE A 219 -0.85 -13.62 -14.03
C ILE A 219 0.10 -14.81 -14.11
N ASN A 220 1.02 -14.76 -15.08
CA ASN A 220 2.04 -15.77 -15.27
C ASN A 220 3.27 -15.35 -14.46
N PHE A 221 3.57 -16.08 -13.37
CA PHE A 221 4.86 -15.94 -12.71
C PHE A 221 5.81 -16.92 -13.38
N GLY A 222 6.67 -16.39 -14.24
CA GLY A 222 7.59 -17.17 -15.06
C GLY A 222 8.61 -17.90 -14.19
N GLY A 223 8.71 -19.22 -14.37
CA GLY A 223 9.88 -19.98 -13.95
C GLY A 223 11.07 -19.58 -14.83
N SER A 224 12.23 -19.40 -14.21
CA SER A 224 13.50 -19.29 -14.91
C SER A 224 13.75 -20.58 -15.70
N GLU A 225 13.80 -20.49 -17.04
CA GLU A 225 14.41 -21.53 -17.85
C GLU A 225 15.92 -21.53 -17.60
N VAL A 226 16.45 -22.66 -17.13
CA VAL A 226 17.84 -23.09 -17.41
C VAL A 226 17.82 -24.57 -17.77
#